data_AF-A0A9N8ZNW1-F1
#
_entry.id   AF-A0A9N8ZNW1-F1
#
_cell.length_a   1.000
_cell.length_b   1.000
_cell.length_c   1.000
_cell.angle_alpha   90.00
_cell.angle_beta   90.00
_cell.angle_gamma   90.00
#
_symmetry.space_group_name_H-M   'P 1'
#
loop_
_entity.id
_entity.type
_entity.pdbx_description
1 polymer ?
#
loop_
_entity_poly.entity_id
_entity_poly.type
_entity_poly.pdbx_seq_one_letter_code
_entity_poly.pdbx_strand_id
1 'polypeptide(L)'
;MNSQQLNSFLRRANYDRITVPDMNYVRRLITQALPGRIYRRMTGIKLLKRNVILEANRLRIIQRHIINLATNHFWQLLPISQRNQFTTLANRVNSMNPNYTSRRDTLYRISQIPEQQETNNEFEDMFFHGSSFL
;
A
#
# COMPACT_ATOMS: atom_id res chain seq x y z
N MET A 1 16.08 8.80 25.35
CA MET A 1 16.51 7.42 25.04
C MET A 1 16.29 6.99 23.58
N ASN A 2 15.31 7.56 22.84
CA ASN A 2 14.91 7.06 21.51
C ASN A 2 15.87 7.37 20.34
N SER A 3 16.63 8.47 20.40
CA SER A 3 17.55 8.89 19.32
C SER A 3 18.81 8.03 19.21
N GLN A 4 19.34 7.56 20.35
CA GLN A 4 20.59 6.79 20.37
C GLN A 4 20.44 5.40 19.75
N GLN A 5 19.31 4.73 20.00
CA GLN A 5 19.02 3.42 19.42
C GLN A 5 18.77 3.52 17.91
N LEU A 6 18.07 4.56 17.46
CA LEU A 6 17.88 4.84 16.04
C LEU A 6 19.23 5.11 15.35
N ASN A 7 20.06 5.99 15.92
CA ASN A 7 21.38 6.30 15.37
C ASN A 7 22.29 5.06 15.31
N SER A 8 22.23 4.21 16.33
CA SER A 8 22.96 2.93 16.34
C SER A 8 22.50 1.99 15.22
N PHE A 9 21.18 1.90 14.98
CA PHE A 9 20.66 1.13 13.85
C PHE A 9 21.12 1.71 12.51
N LEU A 10 20.94 3.02 12.29
CA LEU A 10 21.27 3.68 11.03
C LEU A 10 22.75 3.56 10.68
N ARG A 11 23.65 3.59 11.67
CA ARG A 11 25.10 3.40 11.47
C ARG A 11 25.49 1.97 11.10
N ARG A 12 24.70 0.96 11.51
CA ARG A 12 25.01 -0.46 11.32
C ARG A 12 24.21 -1.11 10.19
N ALA A 13 23.16 -0.44 9.75
CA ALA A 13 22.28 -0.92 8.71
C ALA A 13 23.03 -0.99 7.38
N ASN A 14 22.90 -2.13 6.70
CA ASN A 14 23.35 -2.26 5.34
C ASN A 14 22.32 -1.60 4.40
N TYR A 15 22.71 -0.46 3.81
CA TYR A 15 21.84 0.31 2.93
C TYR A 15 21.44 -0.47 1.68
N ASP A 16 22.34 -1.21 1.05
CA ASP A 16 22.05 -1.97 -0.18
C ASP A 16 20.96 -3.02 0.04
N ARG A 17 20.96 -3.67 1.21
CA ARG A 17 19.91 -4.64 1.59
C ARG A 17 18.56 -3.98 1.85
N ILE A 18 18.54 -2.69 2.18
CA ILE A 18 17.32 -1.93 2.47
C ILE A 18 16.74 -1.33 1.19
N THR A 19 17.57 -0.68 0.38
CA THR A 19 17.15 0.14 -0.76
C THR A 19 16.84 -0.68 -2.01
N VAL A 20 17.26 -1.95 -2.07
CA VAL A 20 16.92 -2.85 -3.17
C VAL A 20 15.63 -3.61 -2.87
N PRO A 21 14.61 -3.54 -3.74
CA PRO A 21 13.37 -4.29 -3.53
C PRO A 21 13.57 -5.80 -3.48
N ASP A 22 13.01 -6.46 -2.45
CA ASP A 22 13.03 -7.92 -2.34
C ASP A 22 12.02 -8.58 -3.29
N MET A 23 12.51 -8.98 -4.47
CA MET A 23 11.71 -9.62 -5.51
C MET A 23 11.19 -11.01 -5.11
N ASN A 24 11.89 -11.73 -4.23
CA ASN A 24 11.43 -13.03 -3.74
C ASN A 24 10.23 -12.87 -2.82
N TYR A 25 10.25 -11.85 -1.96
CA TYR A 25 9.09 -11.49 -1.14
C TYR A 25 7.89 -11.07 -2.01
N VAL A 26 8.11 -10.25 -3.04
CA VAL A 26 7.07 -9.87 -4.00
C VAL A 26 6.46 -11.10 -4.68
N ARG A 27 7.29 -12.04 -5.17
CA ARG A 27 6.81 -13.30 -5.76
C ARG A 27 5.95 -14.10 -4.78
N ARG A 28 6.41 -14.26 -3.55
CA ARG A 28 5.65 -14.96 -2.50
C ARG A 28 4.30 -14.31 -2.22
N LEU A 29 4.24 -12.97 -2.16
CA LEU A 29 2.98 -12.25 -1.96
C LEU A 29 1.99 -12.49 -3.10
N ILE A 30 2.49 -12.56 -4.33
CA ILE A 30 1.68 -12.86 -5.50
C ILE A 30 1.15 -14.29 -5.43
N THR A 31 2.02 -15.27 -5.13
CA THR A 31 1.61 -16.69 -5.04
C THR A 31 0.65 -16.96 -3.88
N GLN A 32 0.76 -16.21 -2.77
CA GLN A 32 -0.05 -16.39 -1.56
C GLN A 32 -1.33 -15.54 -1.55
N ALA A 33 -1.64 -14.82 -2.63
CA ALA A 33 -2.89 -14.09 -2.78
C ALA A 33 -4.05 -15.08 -3.02
N LEU A 34 -4.37 -15.88 -1.99
CA LEU A 34 -5.49 -16.81 -1.99
C LEU A 34 -6.82 -16.03 -2.02
N PRO A 35 -7.84 -16.54 -2.73
CA PRO A 35 -9.19 -15.98 -2.68
C PRO A 35 -9.71 -16.03 -1.23
N GLY A 36 -10.34 -14.93 -0.78
CA GLY A 36 -11.01 -14.84 0.53
C GLY A 36 -10.24 -14.18 1.68
N ARG A 37 -8.96 -13.82 1.55
CA ARG A 37 -8.27 -12.99 2.55
C ARG A 37 -8.43 -11.51 2.25
N ILE A 38 -8.80 -10.71 3.27
CA ILE A 38 -8.82 -9.25 3.19
C ILE A 38 -7.40 -8.76 2.97
N TYR A 39 -7.07 -8.47 1.71
CA TYR A 39 -5.73 -8.01 1.33
C TYR A 39 -5.63 -6.51 1.58
N ARG A 40 -4.78 -6.13 2.54
CA ARG A 40 -4.46 -4.71 2.78
C ARG A 40 -3.54 -4.22 1.67
N ARG A 41 -3.97 -3.18 0.94
CA ARG A 41 -3.20 -2.51 -0.13
C ARG A 41 -1.72 -2.38 0.23
N MET A 42 -0.87 -2.97 -0.60
CA MET A 42 0.58 -2.84 -0.52
C MET A 42 0.99 -1.46 -1.03
N THR A 43 2.00 -0.85 -0.42
CA THR A 43 2.59 0.43 -0.85
C THR A 43 4.10 0.30 -0.91
N GLY A 44 4.77 1.17 -1.66
CA GLY A 44 6.23 1.14 -1.78
C GLY A 44 6.94 1.21 -0.42
N ILE A 45 6.47 2.10 0.46
CA ILE A 45 7.00 2.22 1.83
C ILE A 45 6.77 0.97 2.69
N LYS A 46 5.69 0.21 2.47
CA LYS A 46 5.46 -1.07 3.18
C LYS A 46 6.41 -2.16 2.70
N LEU A 47 6.76 -2.17 1.42
CA LEU A 47 7.80 -3.06 0.89
C LEU A 47 9.17 -2.67 1.46
N LEU A 48 9.53 -1.38 1.47
CA LEU A 48 10.76 -0.92 2.10
C LEU A 48 10.81 -1.31 3.60
N LYS A 49 9.71 -1.12 4.32
CA LYS A 49 9.57 -1.51 5.73
C LYS A 49 9.91 -2.98 5.96
N ARG A 50 9.57 -3.86 5.01
CA ARG A 50 9.93 -5.28 5.11
C ARG A 50 11.44 -5.48 5.08
N ASN A 51 12.14 -4.80 4.17
CA ASN A 51 13.60 -4.85 4.11
C ASN A 51 14.23 -4.32 5.40
N VAL A 52 13.70 -3.21 5.93
CA VAL A 52 14.13 -2.65 7.22
C VAL A 52 13.93 -3.66 8.36
N ILE A 53 12.81 -4.41 8.38
CA ILE A 53 12.57 -5.47 9.36
C ILE A 53 13.61 -6.59 9.24
N LEU A 54 13.92 -7.03 8.02
CA LEU A 54 14.92 -8.08 7.79
C LEU A 54 16.30 -7.64 8.29
N GLU A 55 16.68 -6.40 8.02
CA GLU A 55 17.95 -5.84 8.46
C GLU A 55 17.98 -5.60 9.98
N ALA A 56 16.88 -5.13 10.55
CA ALA A 56 16.73 -5.01 12.00
C ALA A 56 16.85 -6.37 12.69
N ASN A 57 16.24 -7.42 12.13
CA ASN A 57 16.38 -8.79 12.63
C ASN A 57 17.82 -9.29 12.56
N ARG A 58 18.54 -9.03 11.45
CA ARG A 58 19.98 -9.33 11.33
C ARG A 58 20.80 -8.68 12.45
N LEU A 59 20.44 -7.46 12.82
CA LEU A 59 21.07 -6.68 13.88
C LEU A 59 20.50 -6.93 15.29
N ARG A 60 19.54 -7.85 15.42
CA ARG A 60 18.83 -8.18 16.68
C ARG A 60 18.09 -6.99 17.30
N ILE A 61 17.58 -6.08 16.47
CA ILE A 61 16.74 -4.95 16.89
C ILE A 61 15.27 -5.32 16.71
N ILE A 62 14.57 -5.50 17.82
CA ILE A 62 13.16 -5.98 17.86
C ILE A 62 12.19 -4.80 18.07
N GLN A 63 12.71 -3.62 18.41
CA GLN A 63 11.93 -2.44 18.77
C GLN A 63 11.17 -1.90 17.55
N ARG A 64 9.83 -2.12 17.55
CA ARG A 64 8.95 -1.69 16.47
C ARG A 64 9.01 -0.19 16.19
N HIS A 65 9.20 0.62 17.22
CA HIS A 65 9.31 2.08 17.06
C HIS A 65 10.57 2.47 16.27
N ILE A 66 11.72 1.84 16.53
CA ILE A 66 12.96 2.06 15.77
C ILE A 66 12.78 1.67 14.31
N ILE A 67 12.15 0.52 14.05
CA ILE A 67 11.85 0.05 12.69
C ILE A 67 10.98 1.07 11.94
N ASN A 68 9.95 1.64 12.59
CA ASN A 68 9.08 2.64 11.98
C ASN A 68 9.84 3.94 11.66
N LEU A 69 10.61 4.46 12.64
CA LEU A 69 11.40 5.68 12.47
C LEU A 69 12.43 5.51 11.35
N ALA A 70 13.16 4.39 11.35
CA ALA A 70 14.14 4.12 10.32
C ALA A 70 13.50 3.91 8.95
N THR A 71 12.35 3.24 8.86
CA THR A 71 11.60 3.12 7.59
C THR A 71 11.30 4.48 6.99
N ASN A 72 10.81 5.42 7.81
CA ASN A 72 10.51 6.77 7.35
C ASN A 72 11.80 7.50 6.92
N HIS A 73 12.87 7.36 7.69
CA HIS A 73 14.17 7.94 7.36
C HIS A 73 14.71 7.44 6.01
N PHE A 74 14.78 6.13 5.81
CA PHE A 74 15.22 5.55 4.54
C PHE A 74 14.30 5.97 3.38
N TRP A 75 12.97 5.95 3.57
CA TRP A 75 12.02 6.34 2.53
C TRP A 75 12.23 7.78 2.04
N GLN A 76 12.52 8.70 2.96
CA GLN A 76 12.80 10.10 2.64
C GLN A 76 14.14 10.27 1.89
N LEU A 77 15.15 9.47 2.22
CA LEU A 77 16.46 9.51 1.58
C LEU A 77 16.50 8.85 0.20
N LEU A 78 15.58 7.93 -0.10
CA LEU A 78 15.54 7.29 -1.41
C LEU A 78 15.35 8.33 -2.53
N PRO A 79 16.15 8.26 -3.62
CA PRO A 79 15.86 8.97 -4.86
C PRO A 79 14.45 8.64 -5.38
N ILE A 80 13.88 9.58 -6.14
CA ILE A 80 12.56 9.41 -6.75
C ILE A 80 12.50 8.14 -7.60
N SER A 81 13.57 7.83 -8.35
CA SER A 81 13.66 6.61 -9.15
C SER A 81 13.52 5.33 -8.32
N GLN A 82 14.19 5.23 -7.17
CA GLN A 82 14.07 4.07 -6.28
C GLN A 82 12.68 4.00 -5.61
N ARG A 83 12.12 5.14 -5.17
CA ARG A 83 10.73 5.19 -4.66
C ARG A 83 9.72 4.72 -5.70
N ASN A 84 9.94 5.07 -6.98
CA ASN A 84 9.12 4.61 -8.09
C ASN A 84 9.25 3.09 -8.29
N GLN A 85 10.45 2.52 -8.21
CA GLN A 85 10.64 1.06 -8.29
C GLN A 85 9.84 0.31 -7.21
N PHE A 86 9.94 0.74 -5.94
CA PHE A 86 9.14 0.17 -4.85
C PHE A 86 7.64 0.33 -5.08
N THR A 87 7.21 1.50 -5.56
CA THR A 87 5.79 1.79 -5.82
C THR A 87 5.24 0.94 -6.97
N THR A 88 5.98 0.81 -8.06
CA THR A 88 5.63 -0.03 -9.22
C THR A 88 5.48 -1.50 -8.80
N LEU A 89 6.39 -2.01 -7.97
CA LEU A 89 6.30 -3.37 -7.45
C LEU A 89 5.09 -3.56 -6.54
N ALA A 90 4.82 -2.62 -5.64
CA ALA A 90 3.63 -2.67 -4.80
C ALA A 90 2.34 -2.66 -5.65
N ASN A 91 2.29 -1.85 -6.70
CA ASN A 91 1.16 -1.81 -7.63
C ASN A 91 0.98 -3.13 -8.37
N ARG A 92 2.07 -3.77 -8.81
CA ARG A 92 2.02 -5.09 -9.45
C ARG A 92 1.48 -6.16 -8.52
N VAL A 93 1.88 -6.15 -7.25
CA VAL A 93 1.32 -7.06 -6.24
C VAL A 93 -0.18 -6.80 -6.04
N ASN A 94 -0.58 -5.53 -5.97
CA ASN A 94 -1.98 -5.16 -5.80
C ASN A 94 -2.83 -5.57 -7.02
N SER A 95 -2.35 -5.39 -8.25
CA SER A 95 -3.11 -5.71 -9.48
C SER A 95 -3.32 -7.22 -9.69
N MET A 96 -2.45 -8.04 -9.10
CA MET A 96 -2.59 -9.50 -9.10
C MET A 96 -3.55 -9.99 -8.02
N ASN A 97 -4.00 -9.11 -7.11
CA ASN A 97 -4.95 -9.49 -6.09
C ASN A 97 -6.40 -9.31 -6.61
N PRO A 98 -7.19 -10.39 -6.75
CA PRO A 98 -8.52 -10.31 -7.30
C PRO A 98 -9.47 -9.42 -6.48
N ASN A 99 -9.29 -9.35 -5.15
CA ASN A 99 -10.11 -8.47 -4.30
C ASN A 99 -9.80 -6.98 -4.55
N TYR A 100 -8.56 -6.64 -4.90
CA TYR A 100 -8.19 -5.27 -5.22
C TYR A 100 -8.68 -4.87 -6.62
N THR A 101 -8.54 -5.76 -7.60
CA THR A 101 -9.05 -5.56 -8.96
C THR A 101 -10.57 -5.42 -8.95
N SER A 102 -11.28 -6.33 -8.28
CA SER A 102 -12.74 -6.27 -8.14
C SER A 102 -13.22 -4.96 -7.50
N ARG A 103 -12.58 -4.49 -6.42
CA ARG A 103 -12.92 -3.20 -5.81
C ARG A 103 -12.68 -2.01 -6.75
N ARG A 104 -11.61 -2.04 -7.54
CA ARG A 104 -11.30 -0.98 -8.50
C ARG A 104 -12.33 -0.96 -9.63
N ASP A 105 -12.75 -2.12 -10.11
CA ASP A 105 -13.81 -2.26 -11.11
C ASP A 105 -15.16 -1.79 -10.56
N THR A 106 -15.50 -2.11 -9.31
CA THR A 106 -16.71 -1.60 -8.66
C THR A 106 -16.68 -0.07 -8.56
N LEU A 107 -15.56 0.52 -8.11
CA LEU A 107 -15.43 1.97 -8.02
C LEU A 107 -15.48 2.65 -9.40
N TYR A 108 -14.87 2.04 -10.41
CA TYR A 108 -14.93 2.52 -11.78
C TYR A 108 -16.38 2.49 -12.32
N ARG A 109 -17.10 1.39 -12.11
CA ARG A 109 -18.53 1.29 -12.48
C ARG A 109 -19.37 2.33 -11.75
N ILE A 110 -19.16 2.54 -10.45
CA ILE A 110 -19.84 3.58 -9.67
C ILE A 110 -19.54 4.97 -10.25
N SER A 111 -18.29 5.26 -10.62
CA SER A 111 -17.92 6.54 -11.23
C SER A 111 -18.47 6.75 -12.64
N GLN A 112 -18.94 5.69 -13.28
CA GLN A 112 -19.59 5.75 -14.60
C GLN A 112 -21.11 5.78 -14.51
N ILE A 113 -21.68 5.76 -13.30
CA ILE A 113 -23.11 6.04 -13.12
C ILE A 113 -23.31 7.52 -13.50
N PRO A 114 -24.10 7.83 -14.55
CA PRO A 114 -24.38 9.22 -14.91
C PRO A 114 -25.05 9.95 -13.73
N GLU A 115 -24.80 11.26 -13.60
CA GLU A 115 -25.38 12.07 -12.51
C GLU A 115 -26.91 12.07 -12.52
N GLN A 116 -27.54 11.84 -13.69
CA GLN A 116 -28.97 11.57 -13.82
C GLN A 116 -29.20 10.10 -14.12
N GLN A 117 -29.99 9.45 -13.26
CA GLN A 117 -30.50 8.11 -13.54
C GLN A 117 -31.78 8.25 -14.35
N GLU A 118 -31.89 7.59 -15.50
CA GLU A 118 -33.17 7.54 -16.21
C GLU A 118 -34.20 6.82 -15.32
N THR A 119 -35.27 7.52 -14.96
CA THR A 119 -36.33 7.03 -14.09
C THR A 119 -37.56 6.68 -14.92
N ASN A 120 -38.15 5.52 -14.69
CA ASN A 120 -39.28 5.06 -15.52
C ASN A 120 -40.63 5.57 -15.02
N ASN A 121 -40.66 6.15 -13.81
CA ASN A 121 -41.87 6.68 -13.20
C ASN A 121 -41.53 7.80 -12.20
N GLU A 122 -42.57 8.55 -11.84
CA GLU A 122 -42.51 9.73 -10.97
C GLU A 122 -42.03 9.38 -9.56
N PHE A 123 -42.31 8.17 -9.07
CA PHE A 123 -41.82 7.70 -7.77
C PHE A 123 -40.29 7.49 -7.76
N GLU A 124 -39.74 6.87 -8.80
CA GLU A 124 -38.30 6.69 -8.98
C GLU A 124 -37.58 8.05 -9.14
N ASP A 125 -38.18 8.98 -9.90
CA ASP A 125 -37.66 10.33 -10.11
C ASP A 125 -37.53 11.10 -8.79
N MET A 126 -38.59 11.09 -7.98
CA MET A 126 -38.56 11.71 -6.65
C MET A 126 -37.53 11.07 -5.71
N PHE A 127 -37.29 9.76 -5.83
CA PHE A 127 -36.32 9.05 -5.00
C PHE A 127 -34.86 9.36 -5.38
N PHE A 128 -34.55 9.44 -6.67
CA PHE A 128 -33.17 9.63 -7.16
C PHE A 128 -32.79 11.09 -7.37
N HIS A 129 -33.73 11.97 -7.71
CA HIS A 129 -33.48 13.38 -8.01
C HIS A 129 -34.05 14.35 -6.95
N GLY A 130 -34.88 13.85 -6.03
CA GLY A 130 -35.49 14.64 -4.96
C GLY A 130 -36.72 15.42 -5.44
N SER A 131 -37.65 15.68 -4.53
CA SER A 131 -38.82 16.53 -4.79
C SER A 131 -38.60 17.94 -4.25
N SER A 132 -38.86 18.95 -5.08
CA SER A 132 -38.92 20.34 -4.61
C SER A 132 -40.25 20.52 -3.86
N PHE A 133 -40.21 20.57 -2.52
CA PHE A 133 -41.38 20.97 -1.74
C PHE A 133 -41.47 22.50 -1.77
N LEU A 134 -42.50 23.03 -2.43
CA LEU A 134 -42.91 24.44 -2.34
C LEU A 134 -43.67 24.72 -1.04
#